data_AF-X0VG03-F1
#
_entry.id   AF-X0VG03-F1
#
_cell.length_a   1.000
_cell.length_b   1.000
_cell.length_c   1.000
_cell.angle_alpha   90.00
_cell.angle_beta   90.00
_cell.angle_gamma   90.00
#
_symmetry.space_group_name_H-M   'P 1'
#
loop_
_entity.id
_entity.type
_entity.pdbx_description
1 polymer ?
#
loop_
_entity_poly.entity_id
_entity_poly.type
_entity_poly.pdbx_seq_one_letter_code
_entity_poly.pdbx_strand_id
1 'polypeptide(L)' 'MLKKIISGGQTGADQGGLEAARTLGLETGGKVPLGFKTEDGPRPPLGPMYGLEELASDEYPPRTRYNVVDSDAT' A
#
# COMPACT_ATOMS: atom_id res chain seq x y z
N MET A 1 9.15 4.96 18.07
CA MET A 1 7.91 4.14 18.16
C MET A 1 7.31 4.06 16.76
N LEU A 2 6.85 2.89 16.34
CA LEU A 2 6.17 2.69 15.05
C LEU A 2 4.79 3.37 15.09
N LYS A 3 4.46 4.13 14.05
CA LYS A 3 3.20 4.91 13.97
C LYS A 3 2.33 4.54 12.78
N LYS A 4 2.96 4.19 11.66
CA LYS A 4 2.30 3.98 10.36
C LYS A 4 2.96 2.84 9.61
N ILE A 5 2.16 2.07 8.88
CA ILE A 5 2.63 1.14 7.85
C ILE A 5 2.17 1.66 6.50
N ILE A 6 3.09 1.75 5.54
CA ILE A 6 2.76 2.02 4.14
C ILE A 6 3.08 0.82 3.26
N SER A 7 2.33 0.64 2.19
CA SER A 7 2.43 -0.55 1.33
C SER A 7 2.03 -0.28 -0.12
N GLY A 8 2.49 -1.15 -1.02
CA GLY A 8 2.11 -1.18 -2.43
C GLY A 8 0.76 -1.82 -2.72
N GLY A 9 0.05 -2.33 -1.70
CA GLY A 9 -1.28 -2.92 -1.83
C GLY A 9 -1.33 -4.27 -2.54
N GLN A 10 -0.18 -4.88 -2.85
CA GLN A 10 -0.13 -6.21 -3.46
C GLN A 10 -0.74 -7.27 -2.52
N THR A 11 -1.20 -8.36 -3.10
CA THR A 11 -1.51 -9.60 -2.38
C THR A 11 -0.32 -10.09 -1.54
N GLY A 12 -0.61 -10.90 -0.52
CA GLY A 12 0.42 -11.42 0.38
C GLY A 12 0.92 -10.37 1.38
N ALA A 13 2.23 -10.13 1.42
CA ALA A 13 2.89 -9.36 2.48
C ALA A 13 2.38 -7.91 2.59
N ASP A 14 2.10 -7.27 1.46
CA ASP A 14 1.61 -5.90 1.38
C ASP A 14 0.25 -5.75 2.12
N GLN A 15 -0.74 -6.54 1.72
CA GLN A 15 -2.05 -6.56 2.39
C GLN A 15 -1.98 -7.06 3.84
N GLY A 16 -1.14 -8.07 4.13
CA GLY A 16 -0.95 -8.56 5.51
C GLY A 16 -0.38 -7.48 6.44
N GLY A 17 0.55 -6.66 5.96
CA GLY A 17 1.08 -5.52 6.71
C GLY A 17 0.02 -4.46 7.00
N LEU A 18 -0.82 -4.14 6.02
CA LEU A 18 -1.93 -3.19 6.17
C LEU A 18 -2.99 -3.70 7.16
N GLU A 19 -3.33 -4.99 7.09
CA GLU A 19 -4.29 -5.61 8.01
C GLU A 19 -3.75 -5.65 9.44
N ALA A 20 -2.48 -6.02 9.64
CA ALA A 20 -1.83 -6.01 10.93
C ALA A 20 -1.78 -4.59 11.54
N ALA A 21 -1.41 -3.59 10.75
CA ALA A 21 -1.38 -2.19 11.18
C ALA A 21 -2.76 -1.73 11.65
N ARG A 22 -3.81 -1.99 10.86
CA ARG A 22 -5.19 -1.67 11.21
C ARG A 22 -5.63 -2.36 12.50
N THR A 23 -5.29 -3.64 12.67
CA THR A 23 -5.62 -4.43 13.86
C THR A 23 -4.95 -3.88 15.12
N LEU A 24 -3.73 -3.38 14.98
CA LEU A 24 -2.95 -2.78 16.07
C LEU A 24 -3.28 -1.28 16.29
N GLY A 25 -4.20 -0.70 15.53
CA GLY A 25 -4.55 0.72 15.61
C GLY A 25 -3.47 1.67 15.09
N LEU A 26 -2.54 1.17 14.27
CA LEU A 26 -1.55 1.97 13.57
C LEU A 26 -2.16 2.61 12.31
N GLU A 27 -1.61 3.76 11.91
CA GLU A 27 -2.00 4.39 10.65
C GLU A 27 -1.61 3.51 9.45
N THR A 28 -2.37 3.59 8.37
CA THR A 28 -2.09 2.90 7.10
C THR A 28 -1.97 3.90 5.95
N GLY A 29 -1.34 3.49 4.86
CA GLY A 29 -1.27 4.29 3.64
C GLY A 29 -0.35 3.67 2.59
N GLY A 30 0.07 4.48 1.63
CA GLY A 30 1.03 4.09 0.59
C GLY A 30 0.52 4.35 -0.81
N LYS A 31 1.42 4.18 -1.77
CA LYS A 31 1.15 4.35 -3.20
C LYS A 31 0.90 3.00 -3.87
N VAL A 32 -0.09 2.96 -4.76
CA VAL A 32 -0.46 1.77 -5.55
C VAL A 32 -0.44 2.09 -7.05
N PRO A 33 -0.32 1.10 -7.95
CA PRO A 33 -0.46 1.33 -9.38
C PRO A 33 -1.88 1.78 -9.74
N LEU A 34 -2.00 2.45 -10.89
CA LEU A 34 -3.27 2.75 -11.54
C LEU A 34 -4.15 1.49 -11.66
N GLY A 35 -5.44 1.64 -11.38
CA GLY A 35 -6.43 0.60 -11.27
C GLY A 35 -6.35 -0.23 -9.98
N PHE A 36 -5.55 0.14 -8.97
CA PHE A 36 -5.29 -0.70 -7.79
C PHE A 36 -4.87 -2.12 -8.17
N LYS A 37 -3.99 -2.23 -9.16
CA LYS A 37 -3.61 -3.50 -9.79
C LYS A 37 -2.83 -4.39 -8.82
N THR A 38 -3.34 -5.60 -8.59
CA THR A 38 -2.69 -6.67 -7.83
C THR A 38 -2.51 -7.91 -8.72
N GLU A 39 -1.82 -8.95 -8.25
CA GLU A 39 -1.67 -10.20 -9.04
C GLU A 39 -3.00 -10.95 -9.21
N ASP A 40 -3.94 -10.78 -8.28
CA ASP A 40 -5.32 -11.30 -8.35
C ASP A 40 -6.26 -10.39 -9.17
N GLY A 41 -5.73 -9.32 -9.77
CA GLY A 41 -6.48 -8.31 -10.49
C GLY A 41 -6.72 -7.01 -9.70
N PRO A 42 -7.50 -6.06 -10.26
CA PRO A 42 -7.79 -4.78 -9.63
C PRO A 42 -8.50 -4.90 -8.27
N ARG A 43 -8.03 -4.17 -7.25
CA ARG A 43 -8.68 -4.10 -5.92
C ARG A 43 -8.93 -2.65 -5.43
N PRO A 44 -9.80 -1.86 -6.09
CA PRO A 44 -10.13 -0.49 -5.68
C PRO A 44 -10.54 -0.29 -4.21
N PRO A 45 -11.22 -1.23 -3.53
CA PRO A 45 -11.58 -1.07 -2.12
C PRO A 45 -10.39 -0.87 -1.17
N LEU A 46 -9.15 -1.23 -1.57
CA LEU A 46 -7.96 -1.01 -0.74
C LEU A 46 -7.70 0.48 -0.46
N GLY A 47 -8.06 1.37 -1.38
CA GLY A 47 -7.94 2.82 -1.23
C GLY A 47 -8.64 3.35 0.01
N PRO A 48 -9.99 3.32 0.06
CA PRO A 48 -10.73 3.80 1.22
C PRO A 48 -10.50 2.94 2.48
N MET A 49 -10.10 1.68 2.34
CA MET A 49 -9.90 0.78 3.49
C MET A 49 -8.62 1.10 4.28
N TYR A 50 -7.55 1.49 3.60
CA TYR A 50 -6.22 1.67 4.17
C TYR A 50 -5.57 3.02 3.85
N GLY A 51 -6.32 3.96 3.28
CA GLY A 51 -5.79 5.27 2.89
C GLY A 51 -4.74 5.18 1.78
N LEU A 52 -4.88 4.22 0.85
CA LEU A 52 -3.95 4.09 -0.27
C LEU A 52 -4.26 5.09 -1.37
N GLU A 53 -3.21 5.64 -1.96
CA GLU A 53 -3.30 6.63 -3.03
C GLU A 53 -2.77 6.04 -4.35
N GLU A 54 -3.58 6.16 -5.38
CA GLU A 54 -3.26 5.66 -6.71
C GLU A 54 -2.25 6.56 -7.43
N LEU A 55 -1.31 5.94 -8.14
CA LEU A 55 -0.41 6.62 -9.06
C LEU A 55 -1.02 6.71 -10.47
N ALA A 56 -0.51 7.65 -11.27
CA ALA A 56 -0.91 7.80 -12.67
C ALA A 56 -0.46 6.64 -13.58
N SER A 57 0.46 5.78 -13.12
CA SER A 57 1.00 4.65 -13.88
C SER A 57 0.53 3.32 -13.29
N ASP A 58 0.18 2.35 -14.15
CA ASP A 58 -0.18 0.98 -13.76
C ASP A 58 1.04 0.06 -13.59
N GLU A 59 2.25 0.58 -13.78
CA GLU A 59 3.49 -0.14 -13.59
C GLU A 59 3.81 -0.34 -12.09
N TYR A 60 4.43 -1.46 -11.76
CA TYR A 60 4.85 -1.76 -10.38
C TYR A 60 6.10 -1.00 -9.91
N PRO A 61 7.16 -0.76 -10.71
CA PRO A 61 8.36 -0.08 -10.21
C PRO A 61 8.11 1.32 -9.61
N PRO A 62 7.25 2.19 -10.19
CA PRO A 62 6.95 3.49 -9.61
C PRO A 62 6.44 3.41 -8.18
N ARG A 63 5.40 2.61 -7.90
CA ARG A 63 4.83 2.50 -6.55
C ARG A 63 5.82 1.97 -5.51
N THR A 64 6.68 1.03 -5.89
CA THR A 64 7.75 0.51 -5.00
C THR A 64 8.71 1.62 -4.62
N ARG A 65 9.19 2.39 -5.60
CA ARG A 65 10.13 3.50 -5.33
C ARG A 65 9.50 4.55 -4.41
N TYR A 66 8.24 4.92 -4.66
CA TYR A 66 7.54 5.88 -3.79
C TYR A 66 7.46 5.38 -2.35
N ASN A 67 7.03 4.14 -2.14
CA ASN A 67 6.89 3.60 -0.78
C ASN A 67 8.23 3.42 -0.05
N VAL A 68 9.33 3.18 -0.77
CA VAL A 68 10.68 3.15 -0.16
C VAL A 68 11.17 4.55 0.21
N VAL A 69 10.88 5.55 -0.62
CA VAL A 69 11.30 6.95 -0.37
C VAL A 69 10.47 7.62 0.73
N ASP A 70 9.18 7.28 0.82
CA ASP A 70 8.24 7.85 1.78
C ASP A 70 8.21 7.09 3.12
N SER A 71 9.08 6.09 3.30
CA SER A 71 9.23 5.35 4.55
C SER A 71 10.55 5.64 5.26
N ASP A 72 10.54 5.47 6.58
CA ASP A 72 11.76 5.52 7.40
C ASP A 72 12.57 4.20 7.32
N ALA A 73 11.93 3.11 6.88
CA ALA A 73 12.52 1.77 6.74
C ALA A 73 11.70 0.89 5.77
N THR A 74 12.36 -0.07 5.10
CA THR A 74 11.75 -1.10 4.24
C THR A 74 12.32 -2.47 4.58
#